data_AF-L0HGC5-F1
#
_entry.id   AF-L0HGC5-F1
#
_cell.length_a   1.000
_cell.length_b   1.000
_cell.length_c   1.000
_cell.angle_alpha   90.00
_cell.angle_beta   90.00
_cell.angle_gamma   90.00
#
_symmetry.space_group_name_H-M   'P 1'
#
loop_
_entity.id
_entity.type
_entity.pdbx_description
1 polymer ?
#
loop_
_entity_poly.entity_id
_entity_poly.type
_entity_poly.pdbx_seq_one_letter_code
_entity_poly.pdbx_strand_id
1 'polypeptide(L)'
;MRHERQERSSAFNPSVHRRDEGRTIHVTVPLDGIAEEQIRFDLEKTTLTLSVTRDSEVTKKTLRVPGGTRFFKKKIHDGILEIILEKPAP
;
A
#
# COMPACT_ATOMS: atom_id res chain seq x y z
N MET A 1 -10.13 -2.44 -41.90
CA MET A 1 -9.34 -1.33 -41.34
C MET A 1 -9.11 -1.62 -39.87
N ARG A 2 -7.84 -1.60 -39.44
CA ARG A 2 -7.38 -1.97 -38.10
C ARG A 2 -7.74 -0.87 -37.11
N HIS A 3 -8.45 -1.18 -36.03
CA HIS A 3 -8.32 -0.48 -34.75
C HIS A 3 -8.54 -1.51 -33.64
N GLU A 4 -7.56 -2.40 -33.48
CA GLU A 4 -7.33 -3.04 -32.19
C GLU A 4 -6.83 -1.92 -31.27
N ARG A 5 -7.76 -1.23 -30.58
CA ARG A 5 -7.39 -0.49 -29.38
C ARG A 5 -7.00 -1.56 -28.38
N GLN A 6 -5.75 -1.97 -28.44
CA GLN A 6 -5.07 -2.61 -27.35
C GLN A 6 -5.10 -1.60 -26.21
N GLU A 7 -6.17 -1.66 -25.41
CA GLU A 7 -6.22 -1.07 -24.09
C GLU A 7 -5.04 -1.69 -23.36
N ARG A 8 -3.89 -1.01 -23.41
CA ARG A 8 -2.83 -1.25 -22.44
C ARG A 8 -3.47 -0.85 -21.12
N SER A 9 -4.16 -1.79 -20.47
CA SER A 9 -4.45 -1.74 -19.05
C SER A 9 -3.08 -1.53 -18.42
N SER A 10 -2.78 -0.27 -18.12
CA SER A 10 -1.54 0.11 -17.47
C SER A 10 -1.66 -0.51 -16.10
N ALA A 11 -1.15 -1.74 -15.96
CA ALA A 11 -1.36 -2.56 -14.78
C ALA A 11 -0.92 -1.73 -13.57
N PHE A 12 -1.91 -1.24 -12.82
CA PHE A 12 -1.66 -0.30 -11.74
C PHE A 12 -0.79 -1.03 -10.71
N ASN A 13 0.46 -0.59 -10.57
CA ASN A 13 1.49 -1.30 -9.81
C ASN A 13 2.29 -0.30 -8.97
N PRO A 14 1.73 0.18 -7.85
CA PRO A 14 2.36 1.23 -7.07
C PRO A 14 3.66 0.74 -6.41
N SER A 15 4.67 1.61 -6.37
CA SER A 15 5.92 1.36 -5.66
C SER A 15 5.68 1.38 -4.16
N VAL A 16 6.25 0.42 -3.44
CA VAL A 16 6.17 0.37 -1.97
C VAL A 16 7.54 0.67 -1.40
N HIS A 17 7.63 1.74 -0.62
CA HIS A 17 8.85 2.12 0.08
C HIS A 17 8.70 1.78 1.56
N ARG A 18 9.69 1.09 2.13
CA ARG A 18 9.74 0.75 3.55
C ARG A 18 10.96 1.39 4.18
N ARG A 19 10.77 2.06 5.31
CA ARG A 19 11.84 2.63 6.14
C ARG A 19 11.66 2.16 7.57
N ASP A 20 12.71 1.55 8.13
CA ASP A 20 12.74 1.14 9.54
C ASP A 20 13.40 2.24 10.38
N GLU A 21 12.69 2.76 11.38
CA GLU A 21 13.17 3.83 12.26
C GLU A 21 12.96 3.45 13.73
N GLY A 22 14.00 2.86 14.32
CA GLY A 22 13.97 2.38 15.70
C GLY A 22 12.79 1.43 15.95
N ARG A 23 11.85 1.88 16.79
CA ARG A 23 10.62 1.17 17.15
C ARG A 23 9.51 1.28 16.11
N THR A 24 9.66 2.10 15.07
CA THR A 24 8.63 2.29 14.03
C THR A 24 9.07 1.77 12.68
N ILE A 25 8.09 1.45 11.83
CA ILE A 25 8.28 1.11 10.42
C ILE A 25 7.33 2.00 9.63
N HIS A 26 7.88 2.77 8.71
CA HIS A 26 7.13 3.65 7.83
C HIS A 26 7.03 2.97 6.48
N VAL A 27 5.80 2.75 6.02
CA VAL A 27 5.49 2.19 4.71
C VAL A 27 4.82 3.29 3.90
N THR A 28 5.47 3.71 2.84
CA THR A 28 5.03 4.83 2.00
C THR A 28 4.73 4.31 0.59
N VAL A 29 3.56 4.65 0.06
CA VAL A 29 3.08 4.18 -1.24
C VAL A 29 2.49 5.36 -2.01
N PRO A 30 3.09 5.76 -3.15
CA PRO A 30 2.48 6.73 -4.05
C PRO A 30 1.24 6.13 -4.68
N LEU A 31 0.10 6.78 -4.48
CA LEU A 31 -1.23 6.40 -4.93
C LEU A 31 -1.92 7.62 -5.57
N ASP A 32 -1.25 8.20 -6.57
CA ASP A 32 -1.75 9.39 -7.27
C ASP A 32 -3.11 9.13 -7.92
N GLY A 33 -4.07 10.03 -7.66
CA GLY A 33 -5.44 9.91 -8.15
C GLY A 33 -6.28 8.80 -7.51
N ILE A 34 -5.81 8.16 -6.43
CA ILE A 34 -6.57 7.15 -5.68
C ILE A 34 -7.20 7.79 -4.44
N ALA A 35 -8.53 7.70 -4.32
CA ALA A 35 -9.24 8.17 -3.14
C ALA A 35 -9.03 7.27 -1.94
N GLU A 36 -9.14 7.82 -0.73
CA GLU A 36 -8.94 7.06 0.51
C GLU A 36 -9.85 5.83 0.63
N GLU A 37 -11.11 5.95 0.19
CA GLU A 37 -12.11 4.88 0.19
C GLU A 37 -11.74 3.69 -0.70
N GLN A 38 -10.88 3.91 -1.69
CA GLN A 38 -10.37 2.89 -2.61
C GLN A 38 -9.20 2.11 -2.01
N ILE A 39 -8.71 2.51 -0.83
CA ILE A 39 -7.51 1.96 -0.20
C ILE A 39 -7.93 1.13 1.00
N ARG A 40 -7.56 -0.15 0.99
CA ARG A 40 -7.70 -1.06 2.13
C ARG A 40 -6.34 -1.62 2.49
N PHE A 41 -6.08 -1.78 3.78
CA PHE A 41 -4.90 -2.50 4.22
C PHE A 41 -5.28 -3.47 5.33
N ASP A 42 -4.54 -4.56 5.39
CA ASP A 42 -4.67 -5.60 6.39
C ASP A 42 -3.27 -5.96 6.92
N LEU A 43 -3.17 -6.17 8.22
CA LEU A 43 -1.94 -6.59 8.87
C LEU A 43 -2.17 -7.94 9.56
N GLU A 44 -1.71 -9.00 8.92
CA GLU A 44 -1.82 -10.36 9.45
C GLU A 44 -0.44 -10.84 9.89
N LYS A 45 -0.23 -10.96 11.21
CA LYS A 45 0.99 -11.47 11.87
C LYS A 45 2.28 -10.75 11.43
N THR A 46 2.84 -11.15 10.29
CA THR A 46 4.10 -10.69 9.70
C THR A 46 3.93 -10.17 8.27
N THR A 47 2.69 -10.01 7.79
CA THR A 47 2.38 -9.61 6.42
C THR A 47 1.44 -8.42 6.44
N LEU A 48 1.89 -7.30 5.86
CA LEU A 48 1.04 -6.16 5.52
C LEU A 48 0.56 -6.32 4.09
N THR A 49 -0.75 -6.37 3.88
CA THR A 49 -1.38 -6.41 2.57
C THR A 49 -2.07 -5.09 2.30
N LEU A 50 -1.64 -4.37 1.27
CA LEU A 50 -2.31 -3.19 0.72
C LEU A 50 -3.13 -3.62 -0.49
N SER A 51 -4.41 -3.25 -0.51
CA SER A 51 -5.31 -3.44 -1.65
C SER A 51 -5.83 -2.09 -2.11
N VAL A 52 -5.75 -1.83 -3.41
CA VAL A 52 -6.24 -0.60 -4.03
C VAL A 52 -7.25 -0.98 -5.11
N THR A 53 -8.44 -0.40 -5.04
CA THR A 53 -9.52 -0.64 -6.00
C THR A 53 -9.65 0.56 -6.94
N ARG A 54 -9.29 0.38 -8.21
CA ARG A 54 -9.36 1.41 -9.24
C ARG A 54 -10.15 0.89 -10.43
N ASP A 55 -11.17 1.63 -10.89
CA ASP A 55 -11.97 1.26 -12.07
C ASP A 55 -12.52 -0.20 -12.01
N SER A 56 -12.92 -0.65 -10.80
CA SER A 56 -13.33 -2.03 -10.48
C SER A 56 -12.22 -3.10 -10.51
N GLU A 57 -10.99 -2.75 -10.85
CA GLU A 57 -9.82 -3.61 -10.73
C GLU A 57 -9.19 -3.48 -9.33
N VAL A 58 -8.75 -4.61 -8.76
CA VAL A 58 -8.10 -4.64 -7.43
C VAL A 58 -6.64 -5.01 -7.58
N THR A 59 -5.74 -4.07 -7.30
CA THR A 59 -4.31 -4.34 -7.17
C THR A 59 -3.98 -4.65 -5.73
N LYS A 60 -3.22 -5.73 -5.49
CA LYS A 60 -2.72 -6.10 -4.17
C LYS A 60 -1.19 -5.99 -4.11
N LYS A 61 -0.70 -5.46 -3.00
CA LYS A 61 0.73 -5.40 -2.65
C LYS A 61 0.93 -5.96 -1.27
N THR A 62 1.86 -6.90 -1.14
CA THR A 62 2.20 -7.52 0.13
C THR A 62 3.63 -7.15 0.52
N LEU A 63 3.83 -6.89 1.81
CA LEU A 63 5.12 -6.57 2.40
C LEU A 63 5.29 -7.42 3.66
N ARG A 64 6.47 -8.02 3.83
CA ARG A 64 6.84 -8.67 5.09
C ARG A 64 7.26 -7.64 6.12
N VAL A 65 6.70 -7.76 7.33
CA VAL A 65 7.03 -6.95 8.50
C VAL A 65 7.46 -7.87 9.66
N PRO A 66 8.26 -7.37 10.62
CA PRO A 66 8.65 -8.15 11.80
C PRO A 66 7.44 -8.66 12.58
N GLY A 67 7.60 -9.79 13.26
CA GLY A 67 6.55 -10.33 14.15
C GLY A 67 6.24 -9.40 15.32
N GLY A 68 4.99 -9.42 15.76
CA GLY A 68 4.51 -8.56 16.87
C GLY A 68 4.34 -7.09 16.48
N THR A 69 4.58 -6.73 15.22
CA THR A 69 4.32 -5.39 14.69
C THR A 69 2.82 -5.09 14.77
N ARG A 70 2.47 -3.87 15.17
CA ARG A 70 1.08 -3.39 15.28
C ARG A 70 0.87 -2.17 14.41
N PHE A 71 -0.34 -2.01 13.88
CA PHE A 71 -0.74 -0.78 13.23
C PHE A 71 -0.72 0.37 14.25
N PHE A 72 -0.05 1.47 13.91
CA PHE A 72 0.03 2.66 14.74
C PHE A 72 -0.77 3.83 14.15
N LYS A 73 -0.51 4.17 12.89
CA LYS A 73 -1.15 5.31 12.23
C LYS A 73 -1.22 5.15 10.72
N LYS A 74 -2.25 5.72 10.10
CA LYS A 74 -2.38 5.92 8.66
C LYS A 74 -2.45 7.42 8.38
N LYS A 75 -1.80 7.88 7.31
CA LYS A 75 -1.98 9.23 6.76
C LYS A 75 -2.06 9.14 5.23
N ILE A 76 -2.85 10.03 4.65
CA ILE A 76 -2.84 10.26 3.20
C ILE A 76 -2.65 11.75 2.98
N HIS A 77 -1.67 12.12 2.18
CA HIS A 77 -1.34 13.50 1.85
C HIS A 77 -0.68 13.56 0.48
N ASP A 78 -1.08 14.51 -0.37
CA ASP A 78 -0.55 14.69 -1.73
C ASP A 78 -0.46 13.39 -2.56
N GLY A 79 -1.52 12.57 -2.51
CA GLY A 79 -1.54 11.30 -3.24
C GLY A 79 -0.59 10.24 -2.70
N ILE A 80 -0.01 10.43 -1.51
CA ILE A 80 0.89 9.47 -0.86
C ILE A 80 0.19 8.86 0.36
N LEU A 81 0.11 7.54 0.39
CA LEU A 81 -0.29 6.78 1.58
C LEU A 81 0.95 6.50 2.44
N GLU A 82 0.87 6.90 3.70
CA GLU A 82 1.85 6.57 4.74
C GLU A 82 1.17 5.70 5.80
N ILE A 83 1.67 4.47 5.98
CA ILE A 83 1.29 3.56 7.06
C ILE A 83 2.48 3.48 8.03
N ILE A 84 2.24 3.86 9.26
CA ILE A 84 3.20 3.76 10.35
C ILE A 84 2.82 2.55 11.20
N LEU A 85 3.77 1.65 11.36
CA LEU A 85 3.66 0.47 12.21
C LEU A 85 4.62 0.60 13.39
N GLU A 86 4.26 0.01 14.53
CA GLU A 86 5.10 -0.04 15.72
C GLU A 86 5.58 -1.48 15.96
N LYS A 87 6.89 -1.65 16.15
CA LYS A 87 7.53 -2.91 16.56
C LYS A 87 7.23 -3.17 18.04
N PRO A 88 7.14 -4.44 18.46
CA PRO A 88 7.00 -4.75 19.87
C PRO A 88 8.21 -4.22 20.65
N ALA A 89 7.98 -3.80 21.89
CA ALA A 89 9.09 -3.54 22.81
C ALA A 89 9.89 -4.84 23.01
N PRO A 90 11.24 -4.76 23.12
CA PRO A 90 12.07 -5.90 23.46
C PRO A 90 11.73 -6.48 24.84
#